data_AF-A0A0K1JI09-F1
#
_entry.id   AF-A0A0K1JI09-F1
#
_cell.length_a   1.000
_cell.length_b   1.000
_cell.length_c   1.000
_cell.angle_alpha   90.00
_cell.angle_beta   90.00
_cell.angle_gamma   90.00
#
_symmetry.space_group_name_H-M   'P 1'
#
loop_
_entity.id
_entity.type
_entity.pdbx_description
1 polymer ?
#
loop_
_entity_poly.entity_id
_entity_poly.type
_entity_poly.pdbx_seq_one_letter_code
_entity_poly.pdbx_strand_id
1 'polypeptide(L)'
;MNYVSDIAASDEPAVRAWSPGRPVPLGTILSGLRHGAGDPTWQHDSSGIWRASRTPDGPVTMQHTLMPSEAGDTVTTRAWGPGSDWLLEHVPDLLGASDDPDGFVPDHPVLHDAHRRARHFRVPRSGLVIESLVPVIIEQRVTGKQAFTAYRTLMRRYGEPAPGPGAARRLVVPPAAATWRRVPSWEWLRAGVDASRADTLMRALVVAARLEDCVHLPAEEARRRLRAVPGIGVWTAAEVAQRALGDADAVSVGDYHVAKNITYALEGRVGDDARMLELLQPYAGHRFRVQRLIELAGIVRPRRGPRLSVPTHLPR
;
A
#
# COMPACT_ATOMS: atom_id res chain seq x y z
N MET A 1 36.30 -20.59 -19.37
CA MET A 1 35.67 -21.27 -18.22
C MET A 1 35.67 -20.27 -17.08
N ASN A 2 34.65 -19.41 -17.04
CA ASN A 2 34.62 -18.25 -16.15
C ASN A 2 33.88 -18.64 -14.87
N TYR A 3 34.63 -18.63 -13.77
CA TYR A 3 34.13 -18.79 -12.41
C TYR A 3 33.32 -17.54 -12.07
N VAL A 4 31.99 -17.61 -12.20
CA VAL A 4 31.11 -16.64 -11.54
C VAL A 4 31.03 -17.12 -10.10
N SER A 5 31.64 -16.38 -9.19
CA SER A 5 31.50 -16.58 -7.77
C SER A 5 30.05 -16.32 -7.39
N ASP A 6 29.25 -17.39 -7.25
CA ASP A 6 28.02 -17.36 -6.48
C ASP A 6 28.40 -17.02 -5.04
N ILE A 7 28.26 -15.74 -4.68
CA ILE A 7 28.16 -15.35 -3.28
C ILE A 7 26.82 -15.93 -2.83
N ALA A 8 26.86 -17.10 -2.20
CA ALA A 8 25.71 -17.64 -1.48
C ALA A 8 25.24 -16.54 -0.53
N ALA A 9 24.04 -15.99 -0.78
CA ALA A 9 23.42 -15.06 0.15
C ALA A 9 23.32 -15.78 1.50
N SER A 10 23.89 -15.17 2.54
CA SER A 10 23.77 -15.65 3.93
C SER A 10 22.30 -15.98 4.24
N ASP A 11 22.05 -17.22 4.68
CA ASP A 11 20.74 -17.62 5.22
C ASP A 11 20.42 -16.95 6.56
N GLU A 12 21.44 -16.38 7.23
CA GLU A 12 21.27 -15.63 8.46
C GLU A 12 20.64 -14.26 8.18
N PRO A 13 19.48 -13.94 8.79
CA PRO A 13 18.82 -12.66 8.59
C PRO A 13 19.60 -11.51 9.21
N ALA A 14 19.57 -10.36 8.56
CA ALA A 14 19.76 -9.10 9.26
C ALA A 14 18.52 -8.83 10.13
N VAL A 15 18.71 -8.26 11.33
CA VAL A 15 17.63 -8.11 12.31
C VAL A 15 17.62 -6.72 12.91
N ARG A 16 16.43 -6.14 13.06
CA ARG A 16 16.20 -4.92 13.86
C ARG A 16 15.07 -5.15 14.85
N ALA A 17 15.30 -4.77 16.10
CA ALA A 17 14.24 -4.57 17.08
C ALA A 17 13.92 -3.07 17.18
N TRP A 18 12.63 -2.73 17.23
CA TRP A 18 12.15 -1.36 17.36
C TRP A 18 11.03 -1.28 18.38
N SER A 19 11.19 -0.39 19.37
CA SER A 19 10.28 -0.24 20.50
C SER A 19 9.82 1.23 20.62
N PRO A 20 8.67 1.61 20.04
CA PRO A 20 8.23 3.01 20.00
C PRO A 20 7.56 3.51 21.28
N GLY A 21 7.57 2.74 22.37
CA GLY A 21 6.89 3.11 23.62
C GLY A 21 5.35 3.11 23.53
N ARG A 22 4.79 2.43 22.52
CA ARG A 22 3.34 2.28 22.32
C ARG A 22 3.02 0.90 21.73
N PRO A 23 1.78 0.41 21.86
CA PRO A 23 1.32 -0.70 21.06
C PRO A 23 1.46 -0.44 19.55
N VAL A 24 1.77 -1.47 18.79
CA VAL A 24 1.97 -1.43 17.33
C VAL A 24 1.05 -2.46 16.68
N PRO A 25 -0.17 -2.07 16.27
CA PRO A 25 -1.10 -2.99 15.61
C PRO A 25 -0.64 -3.29 14.18
N LEU A 26 0.33 -4.20 14.03
CA LEU A 26 1.01 -4.51 12.75
C LEU A 26 0.03 -4.80 11.62
N GLY A 27 -0.95 -5.67 11.85
CA GLY A 27 -1.96 -6.02 10.84
C GLY A 27 -2.76 -4.79 10.38
N THR A 28 -3.11 -3.90 11.30
CA THR A 28 -3.88 -2.67 11.01
C THR A 28 -3.07 -1.69 10.18
N ILE A 29 -1.80 -1.47 10.55
CA ILE A 29 -0.88 -0.53 9.89
C ILE A 29 -0.50 -1.04 8.49
N LEU A 30 -0.06 -2.30 8.42
CA LEU A 30 0.50 -2.86 7.18
C LEU A 30 -0.58 -3.35 6.20
N SER A 31 -1.82 -3.61 6.63
CA SER A 31 -2.86 -4.15 5.72
C SER A 31 -3.18 -3.26 4.52
N GLY A 32 -2.93 -1.96 4.60
CA GLY A 32 -3.07 -1.05 3.45
C GLY A 32 -2.12 -1.39 2.30
N LEU A 33 -1.02 -2.09 2.58
CA LEU A 33 0.02 -2.46 1.61
C LEU A 33 -0.23 -3.82 0.94
N ARG A 34 -1.36 -4.47 1.23
CA ARG A 34 -1.74 -5.78 0.69
C ARG A 34 -2.81 -5.65 -0.40
N HIS A 35 -2.57 -6.26 -1.55
CA HIS A 35 -3.47 -6.28 -2.70
C HIS A 35 -4.31 -7.56 -2.75
N GLY A 36 -5.23 -7.69 -1.78
CA GLY A 36 -6.20 -8.78 -1.70
C GLY A 36 -5.66 -10.08 -1.09
N ALA A 37 -6.53 -11.08 -0.97
CA ALA A 37 -6.23 -12.30 -0.23
C ALA A 37 -5.07 -13.12 -0.82
N GLY A 38 -4.91 -13.08 -2.14
CA GLY A 38 -3.90 -13.84 -2.89
C GLY A 38 -2.66 -13.06 -3.30
N ASP A 39 -2.41 -11.90 -2.70
CA ASP A 39 -1.22 -11.08 -2.97
C ASP A 39 0.06 -11.92 -2.82
N PRO A 40 0.88 -12.09 -3.89
CA PRO A 40 2.07 -12.92 -3.84
C PRO A 40 3.24 -12.28 -3.07
N THR A 41 3.12 -11.00 -2.71
CA THR A 41 4.11 -10.28 -1.89
C THR A 41 3.84 -10.43 -0.40
N TRP A 42 2.72 -11.02 0.02
CA TRP A 42 2.25 -10.97 1.40
C TRP A 42 1.82 -12.34 1.93
N GLN A 43 2.26 -12.69 3.14
CA GLN A 43 1.71 -13.79 3.92
C GLN A 43 1.61 -13.43 5.40
N HIS A 44 0.74 -14.12 6.13
CA HIS A 44 0.64 -14.00 7.57
C HIS A 44 0.31 -15.37 8.16
N ASP A 45 1.10 -15.81 9.12
CA ASP A 45 0.90 -17.04 9.86
C ASP A 45 1.33 -16.85 11.33
N SER A 46 1.40 -17.94 12.11
CA SER A 46 1.81 -17.90 13.51
C SER A 46 3.22 -17.38 13.75
N SER A 47 4.08 -17.37 12.72
CA SER A 47 5.44 -16.83 12.79
C SER A 47 5.50 -15.32 12.52
N GLY A 48 4.40 -14.68 12.13
CA GLY A 48 4.33 -13.23 11.90
C GLY A 48 3.91 -12.82 10.49
N ILE A 49 4.02 -11.53 10.21
CA ILE A 49 3.69 -10.95 8.89
C ILE A 49 4.92 -11.01 8.00
N TRP A 50 4.80 -11.70 6.88
CA TRP A 50 5.84 -11.82 5.88
C TRP A 50 5.54 -10.97 4.66
N ARG A 51 6.55 -10.27 4.16
CA ARG A 51 6.45 -9.52 2.92
C ARG A 51 7.67 -9.69 2.03
N ALA A 52 7.48 -9.46 0.74
CA ALA A 52 8.55 -9.29 -0.23
C ALA A 52 8.40 -7.95 -0.93
N SER A 53 9.49 -7.21 -1.03
CA SER A 53 9.52 -5.87 -1.65
C SER A 53 10.78 -5.69 -2.48
N ARG A 54 10.77 -4.69 -3.35
CA ARG A 54 11.96 -4.22 -4.06
C ARG A 54 12.35 -2.86 -3.52
N THR A 55 13.42 -2.83 -2.73
CA THR A 55 14.02 -1.60 -2.21
C THR A 55 14.96 -0.98 -3.25
N PRO A 56 15.41 0.28 -3.06
CA PRO A 56 16.48 0.87 -3.86
C PRO A 56 17.75 0.00 -3.90
N ASP A 57 18.07 -0.68 -2.79
CA ASP A 57 19.26 -1.52 -2.66
C ASP A 57 19.05 -2.97 -3.12
N GLY A 58 17.83 -3.30 -3.57
CA GLY A 58 17.50 -4.57 -4.20
C GLY A 58 16.35 -5.34 -3.55
N PRO A 59 16.14 -6.61 -3.97
CA PRO A 59 15.05 -7.43 -3.47
C PRO A 59 15.24 -7.78 -1.99
N VAL A 60 14.13 -7.85 -1.26
CA VAL A 60 14.13 -8.21 0.16
C VAL A 60 12.94 -9.09 0.51
N THR A 61 13.18 -10.11 1.33
CA THR A 61 12.14 -10.77 2.14
C THR A 61 12.19 -10.20 3.53
N MET A 62 11.04 -9.97 4.14
CA MET A 62 10.95 -9.48 5.50
C MET A 62 9.92 -10.24 6.33
N GLN A 63 10.18 -10.37 7.61
CA GLN A 63 9.26 -10.93 8.60
C GLN A 63 9.16 -9.97 9.78
N HIS A 64 7.95 -9.53 10.10
CA HIS A 64 7.65 -8.74 11.28
C HIS A 64 6.99 -9.61 12.35
N THR A 65 7.59 -9.63 13.54
CA THR A 65 7.04 -10.24 14.75
C THR A 65 6.85 -9.20 15.83
N LEU A 66 5.79 -9.34 16.61
CA LEU A 66 5.45 -8.43 17.70
C LEU A 66 5.67 -9.13 19.04
N MET A 67 6.35 -8.46 19.95
CA MET A 67 6.44 -8.81 21.36
C MET A 67 5.74 -7.73 22.18
N PRO A 68 4.52 -7.98 22.70
CA PRO A 68 3.83 -7.01 23.54
C PRO A 68 4.52 -6.81 24.89
N SER A 69 4.47 -5.59 25.43
CA SER A 69 4.90 -5.29 26.80
C SER A 69 4.09 -4.16 27.42
N GLU A 70 4.12 -4.02 28.76
CA GLU A 70 3.45 -2.91 29.46
C GLU A 70 4.00 -1.53 29.04
N ALA A 71 5.28 -1.46 28.72
CA ALA A 71 5.94 -0.22 28.26
C ALA A 71 5.69 0.09 26.76
N GLY A 72 4.88 -0.74 26.07
CA GLY A 72 4.68 -0.69 24.62
C GLY A 72 5.26 -1.90 23.90
N ASP A 73 4.87 -2.10 22.65
CA ASP A 73 5.29 -3.29 21.92
C ASP A 73 6.72 -3.14 21.39
N THR A 74 7.42 -4.26 21.24
CA THR A 74 8.67 -4.34 20.47
C THR A 74 8.40 -5.10 19.18
N VAL A 75 8.71 -4.48 18.05
CA VAL A 75 8.64 -5.11 16.73
C VAL A 75 10.03 -5.58 16.34
N THR A 76 10.18 -6.89 16.15
CA THR A 76 11.39 -7.46 15.55
C THR A 76 11.13 -7.69 14.08
N THR A 77 11.96 -7.08 13.23
CA THR A 77 11.98 -7.31 11.79
C THR A 77 13.23 -8.09 11.42
N ARG A 78 13.03 -9.22 10.75
CA ARG A 78 14.11 -9.98 10.09
C ARG A 78 14.05 -9.71 8.60
N ALA A 79 15.20 -9.52 7.97
CA ALA A 79 15.31 -9.23 6.55
C ALA A 79 16.37 -10.12 5.88
N TRP A 80 16.09 -10.53 4.65
CA TRP A 80 16.98 -11.34 3.81
C TRP A 80 17.09 -10.74 2.41
N GLY A 81 18.29 -10.77 1.85
CA GLY A 81 18.60 -10.28 0.51
C GLY A 81 19.27 -8.91 0.48
N PRO A 82 19.67 -8.41 -0.71
CA PRO A 82 20.42 -7.17 -0.86
C PRO A 82 19.73 -5.93 -0.28
N GLY A 83 18.39 -5.89 -0.29
CA GLY A 83 17.62 -4.78 0.26
C GLY A 83 17.42 -4.76 1.78
N SER A 84 18.12 -5.63 2.53
CA SER A 84 17.88 -5.82 3.96
C SER A 84 18.20 -4.58 4.78
N ASP A 85 19.37 -3.98 4.59
CA ASP A 85 19.83 -2.86 5.41
C ASP A 85 18.93 -1.63 5.21
N TRP A 86 18.63 -1.29 3.96
CA TRP A 86 17.68 -0.24 3.63
C TRP A 86 16.33 -0.48 4.31
N LEU A 87 15.76 -1.67 4.19
CA LEU A 87 14.47 -1.97 4.79
C LEU A 87 14.52 -1.81 6.31
N LEU A 88 15.52 -2.40 6.96
CA LEU A 88 15.66 -2.35 8.42
C LEU A 88 15.85 -0.92 8.91
N GLU A 89 16.57 -0.07 8.18
CA GLU A 89 16.68 1.36 8.47
C GLU A 89 15.30 2.03 8.50
N HIS A 90 14.43 1.69 7.54
CA HIS A 90 13.13 2.31 7.31
C HIS A 90 11.94 1.66 8.04
N VAL A 91 12.17 0.57 8.82
CA VAL A 91 11.11 -0.09 9.61
C VAL A 91 10.30 0.87 10.49
N PRO A 92 10.91 1.83 11.23
CA PRO A 92 10.14 2.78 12.03
C PRO A 92 9.10 3.55 11.19
N ASP A 93 9.50 4.09 10.03
CA ASP A 93 8.62 4.87 9.16
C ASP A 93 7.56 4.01 8.47
N LEU A 94 7.92 2.80 8.04
CA LEU A 94 6.97 1.82 7.52
C LEU A 94 5.86 1.54 8.54
N LEU A 95 6.19 1.57 9.84
CA LEU A 95 5.27 1.35 10.95
C LEU A 95 4.72 2.65 11.58
N GLY A 96 4.88 3.76 10.86
CA GLY A 96 4.25 5.05 11.15
C GLY A 96 4.94 5.85 12.25
N ALA A 97 6.26 5.75 12.40
CA ALA A 97 7.03 6.64 13.28
C ALA A 97 6.95 8.11 12.85
N SER A 98 6.93 8.36 11.54
CA SER A 98 6.76 9.70 10.94
C SER A 98 5.31 10.22 10.97
N ASP A 99 4.33 9.42 11.40
CA ASP A 99 2.93 9.83 11.45
C ASP A 99 2.59 10.44 12.81
N ASP A 100 2.41 11.77 12.83
CA ASP A 100 1.99 12.52 14.00
C ASP A 100 0.45 12.57 14.08
N PRO A 101 -0.17 11.92 15.09
CA PRO A 101 -1.61 12.04 15.32
C PRO A 101 -2.00 13.31 16.08
N ASP A 102 -1.04 14.07 16.61
CA ASP A 102 -1.33 15.23 17.44
C ASP A 102 -2.05 16.29 16.60
N GLY A 103 -3.05 16.93 17.20
CA GLY A 103 -3.95 17.84 16.48
C GLY A 103 -5.16 17.16 15.81
N PHE A 104 -5.22 15.82 15.76
CA PHE A 104 -6.44 15.12 15.36
C PHE A 104 -7.48 15.15 16.49
N VAL A 105 -8.52 15.98 16.34
CA VAL A 105 -9.63 16.09 17.30
C VAL A 105 -10.89 15.44 16.72
N PRO A 106 -11.29 14.23 17.15
CA PRO A 106 -12.46 13.55 16.62
C PRO A 106 -13.75 14.04 17.30
N ASP A 107 -14.33 15.13 16.79
CA ASP A 107 -15.55 15.75 17.35
C ASP A 107 -16.81 14.89 17.18
N HIS A 108 -16.92 14.18 16.05
CA HIS A 108 -18.10 13.37 15.77
C HIS A 108 -18.09 12.05 16.60
N PRO A 109 -19.20 11.64 17.25
CA PRO A 109 -19.23 10.46 18.13
C PRO A 109 -18.72 9.16 17.48
N VAL A 110 -19.04 8.95 16.20
CA VAL A 110 -18.54 7.80 15.42
C VAL A 110 -17.03 7.83 15.28
N LEU A 111 -16.44 9.00 15.04
CA LEU A 111 -14.99 9.15 14.91
C LEU A 111 -14.31 9.05 16.27
N HIS A 112 -14.93 9.60 17.32
CA HIS A 112 -14.43 9.48 18.68
C HIS A 112 -14.26 8.01 19.08
N ASP A 113 -15.29 7.20 18.87
CA ASP A 113 -15.24 5.78 19.22
C ASP A 113 -14.33 4.96 18.27
N ALA A 114 -14.34 5.25 16.97
CA ALA A 114 -13.41 4.62 16.03
C ALA A 114 -11.95 4.94 16.38
N HIS A 115 -11.65 6.20 16.71
CA HIS A 115 -10.32 6.63 17.14
C HIS A 115 -9.92 5.96 18.46
N ARG A 116 -10.80 5.90 19.45
CA ARG A 116 -10.55 5.21 20.72
C ARG A 116 -10.17 3.74 20.52
N ARG A 117 -10.90 3.02 19.65
CA ARG A 117 -10.64 1.62 19.31
C ARG A 117 -9.33 1.43 18.54
N ALA A 118 -8.96 2.39 17.69
CA ALA A 118 -7.77 2.36 16.85
C ALA A 118 -6.72 3.41 17.24
N ARG A 119 -6.61 3.77 18.52
CA ARG A 119 -5.76 4.89 19.00
C ARG A 119 -4.27 4.77 18.65
N HIS A 120 -3.82 3.52 18.48
CA HIS A 120 -2.45 3.16 18.15
C HIS A 120 -2.22 2.96 16.64
N PHE A 121 -3.26 3.14 15.83
CA PHE A 121 -3.09 3.19 14.39
C PHE A 121 -2.19 4.37 14.01
N ARG A 122 -1.30 4.11 13.06
CA ARG A 122 -0.48 5.11 12.39
C ARG A 122 -0.51 4.85 10.89
N VAL A 123 -0.44 5.92 10.11
CA VAL A 123 -0.35 5.85 8.65
C VAL A 123 1.03 5.30 8.26
N PRO A 124 1.11 4.21 7.46
CA PRO A 124 2.39 3.64 7.06
C PRO A 124 3.10 4.53 6.03
N ARG A 125 4.43 4.53 6.05
CA ARG A 125 5.26 5.18 5.02
C ARG A 125 6.28 4.18 4.48
N SER A 126 5.94 3.48 3.41
CA SER A 126 6.85 2.46 2.85
C SER A 126 8.09 3.04 2.18
N GLY A 127 8.04 4.28 1.69
CA GLY A 127 9.10 4.88 0.89
C GLY A 127 9.26 4.28 -0.51
N LEU A 128 8.38 3.36 -0.93
CA LEU A 128 8.46 2.66 -2.22
C LEU A 128 7.31 3.11 -3.13
N VAL A 129 7.58 4.14 -3.94
CA VAL A 129 6.55 4.81 -4.75
C VAL A 129 6.11 3.92 -5.91
N ILE A 130 7.05 3.33 -6.65
CA ILE A 130 6.69 2.49 -7.81
C ILE A 130 6.05 1.17 -7.36
N GLU A 131 6.50 0.60 -6.24
CA GLU A 131 5.87 -0.58 -5.64
C GLU A 131 4.39 -0.33 -5.31
N SER A 132 4.08 0.86 -4.80
CA SER A 132 2.70 1.26 -4.50
C SER A 132 1.91 1.67 -5.75
N LEU A 133 2.54 2.34 -6.71
CA LEU A 133 1.88 2.93 -7.87
C LEU A 133 1.40 1.89 -8.88
N VAL A 134 2.20 0.83 -9.12
CA VAL A 134 1.86 -0.20 -10.11
C VAL A 134 0.49 -0.85 -9.83
N PRO A 135 0.25 -1.44 -8.64
CA PRO A 135 -1.05 -2.04 -8.36
C PRO A 135 -2.19 -1.02 -8.33
N VAL A 136 -1.95 0.22 -7.86
CA VAL A 136 -2.98 1.27 -7.86
C VAL A 136 -3.43 1.62 -9.29
N ILE A 137 -2.53 1.69 -10.27
CA ILE A 137 -2.94 1.91 -11.67
C ILE A 137 -3.71 0.69 -12.22
N ILE A 138 -3.29 -0.54 -11.88
CA ILE A 138 -4.02 -1.76 -12.25
C ILE A 138 -5.45 -1.75 -11.68
N GLU A 139 -5.66 -1.16 -10.50
CA GLU A 139 -6.95 -1.09 -9.82
C GLU A 139 -7.94 -0.05 -10.40
N GLN A 140 -7.48 0.86 -11.27
CA GLN A 140 -8.31 1.95 -11.78
C GLN A 140 -9.59 1.44 -12.47
N ARG A 141 -10.75 1.94 -12.00
CA ARG A 141 -12.09 1.75 -12.61
C ARG A 141 -12.54 0.30 -12.83
N VAL A 142 -11.93 -0.67 -12.13
CA VAL A 142 -12.32 -2.08 -12.18
C VAL A 142 -12.71 -2.59 -10.80
N THR A 143 -13.32 -3.78 -10.74
CA THR A 143 -13.55 -4.41 -9.44
C THR A 143 -12.23 -4.86 -8.81
N GLY A 144 -12.12 -4.81 -7.48
CA GLY A 144 -10.93 -5.30 -6.79
C GLY A 144 -10.60 -6.76 -7.12
N LYS A 145 -11.60 -7.62 -7.37
CA LYS A 145 -11.36 -9.01 -7.78
C LYS A 145 -10.62 -9.10 -9.13
N GLN A 146 -10.98 -8.26 -10.11
CA GLN A 146 -10.28 -8.20 -11.39
C GLN A 146 -8.85 -7.70 -11.19
N ALA A 147 -8.69 -6.58 -10.49
CA ALA A 147 -7.40 -5.96 -10.28
C ALA A 147 -6.42 -6.87 -9.53
N PHE A 148 -6.83 -7.46 -8.41
CA PHE A 148 -5.97 -8.36 -7.63
C PHE A 148 -5.63 -9.63 -8.40
N THR A 149 -6.53 -10.12 -9.26
CA THR A 149 -6.23 -11.25 -10.14
C THR A 149 -5.19 -10.85 -11.18
N ALA A 150 -5.35 -9.70 -11.83
CA ALA A 150 -4.41 -9.17 -12.81
C ALA A 150 -3.02 -8.97 -12.20
N TYR A 151 -2.96 -8.25 -11.06
CA TYR A 151 -1.72 -8.00 -10.33
C TYR A 151 -1.01 -9.29 -9.95
N ARG A 152 -1.72 -10.25 -9.35
CA ARG A 152 -1.15 -11.56 -8.98
C ARG A 152 -0.61 -12.32 -10.20
N THR A 153 -1.35 -12.34 -11.32
CA THR A 153 -0.92 -13.02 -12.55
C THR A 153 0.38 -12.41 -13.09
N LEU A 154 0.45 -11.08 -13.16
CA LEU A 154 1.63 -10.37 -13.64
C LEU A 154 2.82 -10.57 -12.70
N MET A 155 2.62 -10.42 -11.39
CA MET A 155 3.64 -10.66 -10.38
C MET A 155 4.21 -12.07 -10.47
N ARG A 156 3.36 -13.11 -10.53
CA ARG A 156 3.81 -14.51 -10.64
C ARG A 156 4.62 -14.79 -11.90
N ARG A 157 4.42 -14.00 -12.96
CA ARG A 157 5.08 -14.20 -14.26
C ARG A 157 6.35 -13.38 -14.44
N TYR A 158 6.35 -12.14 -13.96
CA TYR A 158 7.42 -11.18 -14.21
C TYR A 158 8.22 -10.81 -12.97
N GLY A 159 7.71 -11.16 -11.78
CA GLY A 159 8.46 -11.03 -10.53
C GLY A 159 9.46 -12.16 -10.37
N GLU A 160 10.31 -12.03 -9.35
CA GLU A 160 11.32 -13.03 -9.01
C GLU A 160 11.03 -13.64 -7.63
N PRO A 161 11.48 -14.87 -7.36
CA PRO A 161 11.39 -15.47 -6.02
C PRO A 161 12.02 -14.55 -4.97
N ALA A 162 11.35 -14.38 -3.84
CA ALA A 162 11.87 -13.53 -2.78
C ALA A 162 13.11 -14.16 -2.09
N PRO A 163 14.12 -13.38 -1.69
CA PRO A 163 15.36 -13.90 -1.11
C PRO A 163 15.16 -14.73 0.17
N GLY A 164 16.11 -15.62 0.45
CA GLY A 164 16.14 -16.42 1.69
C GLY A 164 14.84 -17.24 1.89
N PRO A 165 14.29 -17.29 3.11
CA PRO A 165 13.07 -18.05 3.42
C PRO A 165 11.84 -17.66 2.57
N GLY A 166 11.84 -16.48 1.95
CA GLY A 166 10.74 -16.02 1.10
C GLY A 166 10.51 -16.92 -0.12
N ALA A 167 11.57 -17.51 -0.67
CA ALA A 167 11.49 -18.42 -1.81
C ALA A 167 10.72 -19.70 -1.46
N ALA A 168 11.04 -20.34 -0.33
CA ALA A 168 10.34 -21.52 0.17
C ALA A 168 8.86 -21.21 0.47
N ARG A 169 8.58 -19.98 0.91
CA ARG A 169 7.22 -19.47 1.14
C ARG A 169 6.51 -19.08 -0.16
N ARG A 170 7.17 -19.14 -1.32
CA ARG A 170 6.62 -18.74 -2.63
C ARG A 170 6.18 -17.27 -2.67
N LEU A 171 6.83 -16.42 -1.85
CA LEU A 171 6.73 -14.98 -1.96
C LEU A 171 7.43 -14.52 -3.23
N VAL A 172 6.91 -13.45 -3.82
CA VAL A 172 7.42 -12.89 -5.07
C VAL A 172 7.76 -11.44 -4.86
N VAL A 173 8.97 -11.04 -5.24
CA VAL A 173 9.39 -9.64 -5.22
C VAL A 173 8.81 -8.91 -6.43
N PRO A 174 8.27 -7.69 -6.25
CA PRO A 174 7.84 -6.85 -7.37
C PRO A 174 8.94 -6.69 -8.44
N PRO A 175 8.60 -6.79 -9.74
CA PRO A 175 9.53 -6.52 -10.81
C PRO A 175 10.14 -5.11 -10.69
N ALA A 176 11.39 -4.97 -11.07
CA ALA A 176 12.01 -3.66 -11.24
C ALA A 176 11.28 -2.86 -12.34
N ALA A 177 11.36 -1.52 -12.28
CA ALA A 177 10.73 -0.66 -13.29
C ALA A 177 11.16 -1.01 -14.73
N ALA A 178 12.43 -1.35 -14.93
CA ALA A 178 12.95 -1.81 -16.23
C ALA A 178 12.31 -3.12 -16.70
N THR A 179 12.02 -4.05 -15.79
CA THR A 179 11.33 -5.31 -16.11
C THR A 179 9.87 -5.06 -16.44
N TRP A 180 9.18 -4.22 -15.67
CA TRP A 180 7.80 -3.82 -16.00
C TRP A 180 7.69 -3.21 -17.40
N ARG A 181 8.64 -2.35 -17.79
CA ARG A 181 8.69 -1.74 -19.13
C ARG A 181 8.90 -2.74 -20.27
N ARG A 182 9.40 -3.94 -19.98
CA ARG A 182 9.63 -5.00 -20.96
C ARG A 182 8.46 -5.98 -21.04
N VAL A 183 7.44 -5.84 -20.19
CA VAL A 183 6.23 -6.67 -20.26
C VAL A 183 5.53 -6.37 -21.59
N PRO A 184 5.36 -7.37 -22.47
CA PRO A 184 4.72 -7.14 -23.76
C PRO A 184 3.26 -6.71 -23.61
N SER A 185 2.77 -5.87 -24.53
CA SER A 185 1.42 -5.30 -24.47
C SER A 185 0.31 -6.35 -24.33
N TRP A 186 0.43 -7.48 -25.04
CA TRP A 186 -0.56 -8.57 -24.98
C TRP A 186 -0.62 -9.26 -23.61
N GLU A 187 0.42 -9.16 -22.79
CA GLU A 187 0.47 -9.79 -21.46
C GLU A 187 -0.31 -8.99 -20.42
N TRP A 188 -0.36 -7.66 -20.59
CA TRP A 188 -1.28 -6.81 -19.85
C TRP A 188 -2.73 -7.17 -20.18
N LEU A 189 -3.06 -7.27 -21.47
CA LEU A 189 -4.41 -7.64 -21.92
C LEU A 189 -4.80 -9.03 -21.43
N ARG A 190 -3.92 -10.03 -21.54
CA ARG A 190 -4.14 -11.39 -21.01
C ARG A 190 -4.38 -11.42 -19.50
N ALA A 191 -3.77 -10.50 -18.76
CA ALA A 191 -4.00 -10.35 -17.33
C ALA A 191 -5.30 -9.58 -17.00
N GLY A 192 -6.00 -9.02 -18.00
CA GLY A 192 -7.21 -8.20 -17.81
C GLY A 192 -6.93 -6.72 -17.53
N VAL A 193 -5.73 -6.25 -17.87
CA VAL A 193 -5.34 -4.83 -17.83
C VAL A 193 -5.51 -4.26 -19.24
N ASP A 194 -6.45 -3.31 -19.38
CA ASP A 194 -6.69 -2.64 -20.66
C ASP A 194 -5.55 -1.70 -21.06
N ALA A 195 -5.56 -1.28 -22.33
CA ALA A 195 -4.54 -0.41 -22.90
C ALA A 195 -4.39 0.91 -22.15
N SER A 196 -5.49 1.53 -21.69
CA SER A 196 -5.43 2.81 -20.97
C SER A 196 -4.63 2.70 -19.66
N ARG A 197 -4.86 1.64 -18.87
CA ARG A 197 -4.10 1.38 -17.65
C ARG A 197 -2.66 0.98 -17.94
N ALA A 198 -2.44 0.11 -18.94
CA ALA A 198 -1.10 -0.30 -19.35
C ALA A 198 -0.25 0.89 -19.85
N ASP A 199 -0.82 1.78 -20.67
CA ASP A 199 -0.13 2.97 -21.17
C ASP A 199 0.19 3.96 -20.04
N THR A 200 -0.71 4.08 -19.05
CA THR A 200 -0.47 4.89 -17.84
C THR A 200 0.71 4.34 -17.05
N LEU A 201 0.78 3.02 -16.85
CA LEU A 201 1.93 2.36 -16.24
C LEU A 201 3.21 2.65 -17.03
N MET A 202 3.20 2.50 -18.35
CA MET A 202 4.39 2.74 -19.17
C MET A 202 4.89 4.18 -19.03
N ARG A 203 4.00 5.17 -19.07
CA ARG A 203 4.37 6.58 -18.85
C ARG A 203 4.98 6.80 -17.46
N ALA A 204 4.39 6.23 -16.42
CA ALA A 204 4.92 6.34 -15.06
C ALA A 204 6.30 5.69 -14.93
N LEU A 205 6.48 4.49 -15.49
CA LEU A 205 7.72 3.73 -15.40
C LEU A 205 8.89 4.38 -16.18
N VAL A 206 8.60 5.13 -17.24
CA VAL A 206 9.62 5.91 -17.96
C VAL A 206 10.26 6.97 -17.05
N VAL A 207 9.48 7.56 -16.15
CA VAL A 207 9.94 8.59 -15.20
C VAL A 207 10.07 8.07 -13.78
N ALA A 208 10.24 6.75 -13.60
CA ALA A 208 10.20 6.08 -12.30
C ALA A 208 11.10 6.71 -11.24
N ALA A 209 12.37 7.00 -11.58
CA ALA A 209 13.31 7.63 -10.65
C ALA A 209 12.79 8.97 -10.10
N ARG A 210 12.22 9.82 -10.97
CA ARG A 210 11.66 11.11 -10.58
C ARG A 210 10.38 10.98 -9.74
N LEU A 211 9.67 9.86 -9.86
CA LEU A 211 8.53 9.55 -9.00
C LEU A 211 8.98 9.01 -7.64
N GLU A 212 10.04 8.21 -7.58
CA GLU A 212 10.62 7.77 -6.30
C GLU A 212 11.09 8.96 -5.46
N ASP A 213 11.63 10.02 -6.09
CA ASP A 213 12.02 11.27 -5.40
C ASP A 213 10.84 11.97 -4.67
N CYS A 214 9.59 11.58 -4.93
CA CYS A 214 8.42 12.11 -4.21
C CYS A 214 8.51 11.90 -2.70
N VAL A 215 9.26 10.89 -2.22
CA VAL A 215 9.43 10.62 -0.78
C VAL A 215 10.14 11.76 -0.04
N HIS A 216 10.86 12.63 -0.76
CA HIS A 216 11.59 13.77 -0.21
C HIS A 216 10.83 15.10 -0.35
N LEU A 217 9.63 15.09 -0.93
CA LEU A 217 8.86 16.30 -1.18
C LEU A 217 7.78 16.51 -0.12
N PRO A 218 7.38 17.77 0.13
CA PRO A 218 6.14 18.04 0.86
C PRO A 218 4.93 17.37 0.21
N ALA A 219 3.99 16.89 1.02
CA ALA A 219 2.86 16.06 0.59
C ALA A 219 2.11 16.60 -0.65
N GLU A 220 1.72 17.88 -0.64
CA GLU A 220 1.00 18.46 -1.79
C GLU A 220 1.86 18.53 -3.07
N GLU A 221 3.16 18.82 -2.95
CA GLU A 221 4.08 18.83 -4.08
C GLU A 221 4.30 17.42 -4.64
N ALA A 222 4.43 16.42 -3.77
CA ALA A 222 4.48 15.01 -4.18
C ALA A 222 3.22 14.60 -4.95
N ARG A 223 2.02 14.93 -4.44
CA ARG A 223 0.76 14.67 -5.14
C ARG A 223 0.66 15.41 -6.47
N ARG A 224 1.15 16.65 -6.58
CA ARG A 224 1.23 17.37 -7.87
C ARG A 224 2.16 16.66 -8.85
N ARG A 225 3.34 16.22 -8.39
CA ARG A 225 4.32 15.50 -9.21
C ARG A 225 3.79 14.17 -9.72
N LEU A 226 3.13 13.38 -8.87
CA LEU A 226 2.45 12.15 -9.28
C LEU A 226 1.42 12.42 -10.39
N ARG A 227 0.59 13.45 -10.22
CA ARG A 227 -0.45 13.85 -11.20
C ARG A 227 0.08 14.46 -12.49
N ALA A 228 1.37 14.81 -12.55
CA ALA A 228 1.98 15.29 -13.78
C ALA A 228 2.09 14.19 -14.86
N VAL A 229 1.99 12.92 -14.47
CA VAL A 229 1.95 11.79 -15.41
C VAL A 229 0.52 11.63 -15.96
N PRO A 230 0.30 11.72 -17.28
CA PRO A 230 -1.03 11.53 -17.84
C PRO A 230 -1.62 10.15 -17.49
N GLY A 231 -2.85 10.14 -16.99
CA GLY A 231 -3.53 8.94 -16.48
C GLY A 231 -3.43 8.73 -14.96
N ILE A 232 -2.60 9.52 -14.26
CA ILE A 232 -2.57 9.57 -12.79
C ILE A 232 -3.46 10.73 -12.31
N GLY A 233 -4.65 10.40 -11.84
CA GLY A 233 -5.60 11.36 -11.27
C GLY A 233 -5.45 11.56 -9.76
N VAL A 234 -6.36 12.35 -9.17
CA VAL A 234 -6.40 12.63 -7.73
C VAL A 234 -6.52 11.36 -6.89
N TRP A 235 -7.35 10.41 -7.31
CA TRP A 235 -7.51 9.11 -6.64
C TRP A 235 -6.20 8.32 -6.58
N THR A 236 -5.55 8.10 -7.73
CA THR A 236 -4.29 7.34 -7.81
C THR A 236 -3.17 8.01 -7.02
N ALA A 237 -3.05 9.34 -7.09
CA ALA A 237 -2.06 10.07 -6.32
C ALA A 237 -2.31 9.96 -4.81
N ALA A 238 -3.57 9.98 -4.37
CA ALA A 238 -3.93 9.80 -2.97
C ALA A 238 -3.58 8.40 -2.47
N GLU A 239 -3.98 7.35 -3.19
CA GLU A 239 -3.69 5.95 -2.83
C GLU A 239 -2.17 5.69 -2.68
N VAL A 240 -1.34 6.29 -3.55
CA VAL A 240 0.12 6.20 -3.44
C VAL A 240 0.65 7.02 -2.28
N ALA A 241 0.16 8.25 -2.09
CA ALA A 241 0.59 9.12 -1.00
C ALA A 241 0.33 8.50 0.38
N GLN A 242 -0.83 7.88 0.58
CA GLN A 242 -1.20 7.19 1.81
C GLN A 242 -0.25 6.04 2.18
N ARG A 243 0.26 5.32 1.18
CA ARG A 243 1.04 4.07 1.36
C ARG A 243 2.54 4.29 1.34
N ALA A 244 3.02 5.06 0.35
CA ALA A 244 4.44 5.30 0.14
C ALA A 244 4.94 6.53 0.89
N LEU A 245 4.11 7.55 1.05
CA LEU A 245 4.52 8.87 1.56
C LEU A 245 4.07 9.14 3.00
N GLY A 246 3.23 8.28 3.59
CA GLY A 246 2.72 8.48 4.95
C GLY A 246 1.67 9.58 5.06
N ASP A 247 0.98 9.90 3.97
CA ASP A 247 0.12 11.07 3.88
C ASP A 247 -1.23 10.86 4.58
N ALA A 248 -1.34 11.36 5.82
CA ALA A 248 -2.55 11.27 6.63
C ALA A 248 -3.73 12.12 6.13
N ASP A 249 -3.52 12.95 5.10
CA ASP A 249 -4.50 13.91 4.61
C ASP A 249 -4.99 13.63 3.17
N ALA A 250 -4.32 12.73 2.46
CA ALA A 250 -4.65 12.39 1.08
C ALA A 250 -5.89 11.49 0.99
N VAL A 251 -7.11 12.03 1.13
CA VAL A 251 -8.36 11.26 0.97
C VAL A 251 -8.58 10.79 -0.47
N SER A 252 -9.12 9.58 -0.64
CA SER A 252 -9.34 8.93 -1.95
C SER A 252 -10.55 9.49 -2.71
N VAL A 253 -10.51 10.76 -3.11
CA VAL A 253 -11.57 11.43 -3.90
C VAL A 253 -11.82 10.68 -5.21
N GLY A 254 -13.09 10.44 -5.55
CA GLY A 254 -13.47 9.71 -6.76
C GLY A 254 -13.48 8.19 -6.59
N ASP A 255 -13.18 7.68 -5.39
CA ASP A 255 -13.37 6.28 -5.07
C ASP A 255 -14.87 5.92 -5.05
N TYR A 256 -15.20 4.74 -5.59
CA TYR A 256 -16.59 4.30 -5.74
C TYR A 256 -17.34 4.08 -4.39
N HIS A 257 -16.61 3.92 -3.30
CA HIS A 257 -17.12 3.59 -1.97
C HIS A 257 -16.83 4.63 -0.90
N VAL A 258 -15.66 5.27 -0.94
CA VAL A 258 -15.18 6.14 0.16
C VAL A 258 -16.19 7.25 0.49
N ALA A 259 -16.57 8.09 -0.46
CA ALA A 259 -17.52 9.18 -0.20
C ALA A 259 -18.83 8.68 0.40
N LYS A 260 -19.41 7.63 -0.20
CA LYS A 260 -20.69 7.06 0.25
C LYS A 260 -20.61 6.45 1.64
N ASN A 261 -19.46 5.89 2.03
CA ASN A 261 -19.28 5.30 3.36
C ASN A 261 -19.00 6.38 4.40
N ILE A 262 -18.21 7.41 4.07
CA ILE A 262 -17.89 8.52 4.98
C ILE A 262 -19.15 9.33 5.28
N THR A 263 -19.89 9.77 4.27
CA THR A 263 -21.13 10.53 4.51
C THR A 263 -22.14 9.68 5.29
N TYR A 264 -22.23 8.38 5.01
CA TYR A 264 -23.12 7.49 5.74
C TYR A 264 -22.70 7.35 7.21
N ALA A 265 -21.41 7.23 7.48
CA ALA A 265 -20.89 7.12 8.84
C ALA A 265 -21.11 8.40 9.67
N LEU A 266 -21.04 9.57 9.03
CA LEU A 266 -21.10 10.86 9.72
C LEU A 266 -22.50 11.50 9.71
N GLU A 267 -23.37 11.13 8.77
CA GLU A 267 -24.70 11.76 8.64
C GLU A 267 -25.85 10.73 8.54
N GLY A 268 -25.55 9.42 8.50
CA GLY A 268 -26.56 8.38 8.29
C GLY A 268 -27.13 8.31 6.86
N ARG A 269 -26.63 9.15 5.94
CA ARG A 269 -27.10 9.25 4.54
C ARG A 269 -25.96 9.19 3.53
N VAL A 270 -26.25 8.69 2.34
CA VAL A 270 -25.26 8.57 1.25
C VAL A 270 -25.19 9.90 0.50
N GLY A 271 -23.97 10.44 0.36
CA GLY A 271 -23.64 11.63 -0.42
C GLY A 271 -22.50 11.36 -1.40
N ASP A 272 -22.00 12.43 -2.01
CA ASP A 272 -20.96 12.42 -3.04
C ASP A 272 -19.60 12.95 -2.51
N ASP A 273 -18.62 13.06 -3.41
CA ASP A 273 -17.28 13.54 -3.07
C ASP A 273 -17.28 14.98 -2.52
N ALA A 274 -18.14 15.85 -3.06
CA ALA A 274 -18.25 17.23 -2.59
C ALA A 274 -18.70 17.28 -1.13
N ARG A 275 -19.77 16.54 -0.80
CA ARG A 275 -20.24 16.46 0.59
C ARG A 275 -19.23 15.79 1.51
N MET A 276 -18.55 14.74 1.05
CA MET A 276 -17.47 14.11 1.81
C MET A 276 -16.39 15.14 2.16
N LEU A 277 -15.95 15.96 1.21
CA LEU A 277 -14.91 16.96 1.45
C LEU A 277 -15.35 18.06 2.42
N GLU A 278 -16.61 18.49 2.37
CA GLU A 278 -17.18 19.42 3.36
C GLU A 278 -17.15 18.83 4.77
N LEU A 279 -17.58 17.57 4.94
CA LEU A 279 -17.58 16.89 6.24
C LEU A 279 -16.16 16.65 6.77
N LEU A 280 -15.18 16.52 5.88
CA LEU A 280 -13.79 16.29 6.22
C LEU A 280 -12.99 17.58 6.46
N GLN A 281 -13.55 18.76 6.17
CA GLN A 281 -12.87 20.05 6.32
C GLN A 281 -12.34 20.33 7.74
N PRO A 282 -13.06 19.99 8.84
CA PRO A 282 -12.53 20.14 10.20
C PRO A 282 -11.31 19.27 10.51
N TYR A 283 -11.10 18.19 9.74
CA TYR A 283 -10.01 17.23 9.95
C TYR A 283 -8.87 17.43 8.94
N ALA A 284 -8.67 18.65 8.42
CA ALA A 284 -7.56 18.97 7.54
C ALA A 284 -6.21 18.60 8.19
N GLY A 285 -5.33 17.93 7.42
CA GLY A 285 -4.13 17.26 7.94
C GLY A 285 -4.34 15.79 8.29
N HIS A 286 -5.60 15.35 8.43
CA HIS A 286 -5.98 14.01 8.89
C HIS A 286 -7.16 13.42 8.09
N ARG A 287 -7.48 13.93 6.91
CA ARG A 287 -8.66 13.49 6.15
C ARG A 287 -8.60 12.01 5.73
N PHE A 288 -7.43 11.52 5.36
CA PHE A 288 -7.24 10.08 5.13
C PHE A 288 -7.30 9.28 6.44
N ARG A 289 -6.79 9.81 7.55
CA ARG A 289 -6.95 9.18 8.88
C ARG A 289 -8.43 8.96 9.21
N VAL A 290 -9.30 9.93 8.93
CA VAL A 290 -10.76 9.77 9.10
C VAL A 290 -11.32 8.65 8.21
N GLN A 291 -10.98 8.66 6.92
CA GLN A 291 -11.33 7.57 6.00
C GLN A 291 -10.94 6.21 6.58
N ARG A 292 -9.69 6.10 7.04
CA ARG A 292 -9.13 4.85 7.56
C ARG A 292 -9.76 4.40 8.87
N LEU A 293 -10.08 5.32 9.78
CA LEU A 293 -10.79 5.00 11.02
C LEU A 293 -12.20 4.46 10.75
N ILE A 294 -12.92 5.03 9.78
CA ILE A 294 -14.24 4.54 9.36
C ILE A 294 -14.14 3.13 8.75
N GLU A 295 -13.13 2.88 7.91
CA GLU A 295 -12.85 1.54 7.37
C GLU A 295 -12.57 0.51 8.48
N LEU A 296 -11.73 0.86 9.45
CA LEU A 296 -11.37 -0.01 10.58
C LEU A 296 -12.53 -0.26 11.53
N ALA A 297 -13.43 0.71 11.68
CA ALA A 297 -14.68 0.52 12.41
C ALA A 297 -15.69 -0.37 11.67
N GLY A 298 -15.42 -0.72 10.41
CA GLY A 298 -16.30 -1.56 9.58
C GLY A 298 -17.60 -0.88 9.18
N ILE A 299 -17.66 0.46 9.27
CA ILE A 299 -18.88 1.21 9.02
C ILE A 299 -19.04 1.37 7.51
N VAL A 300 -20.03 0.67 6.98
CA VAL A 300 -20.36 0.67 5.55
C VAL A 300 -21.84 0.96 5.37
N ARG A 301 -22.17 1.70 4.31
CA ARG A 301 -23.57 1.89 3.93
C ARG A 301 -24.25 0.53 3.65
N PRO A 302 -25.54 0.36 3.96
CA PRO A 302 -26.29 -0.84 3.60
C PRO A 302 -26.20 -1.10 2.10
N ARG A 303 -25.89 -2.35 1.73
CA ARG A 303 -25.82 -2.75 0.32
C ARG A 303 -27.23 -3.07 -0.18
N ARG A 304 -27.71 -2.31 -1.16
CA ARG A 304 -28.96 -2.59 -1.88
C ARG A 304 -28.61 -3.06 -3.29
N GLY A 305 -28.39 -4.36 -3.46
CA GLY A 305 -28.14 -5.00 -4.77
C GLY A 305 -26.99 -6.01 -4.80
N PRO A 306 -26.98 -6.90 -5.81
CA PRO A 306 -25.96 -7.93 -5.99
C PRO A 306 -24.58 -7.33 -6.30
N ARG A 307 -23.50 -8.10 -6.06
CA ARG A 307 -22.13 -7.68 -6.44
C ARG A 307 -22.06 -7.59 -7.97
N LEU A 308 -21.36 -6.57 -8.49
CA LEU A 308 -21.00 -6.50 -9.91
C LEU A 308 -20.29 -7.80 -10.28
N SER A 309 -20.80 -8.48 -11.32
CA SER A 309 -20.18 -9.68 -11.86
C SER A 309 -18.85 -9.31 -12.51
N VAL A 310 -17.91 -10.25 -12.47
CA VAL A 310 -16.66 -10.11 -13.22
C VAL A 310 -16.99 -10.31 -14.70
N PRO A 311 -16.62 -9.38 -15.60
CA PRO A 311 -16.75 -9.59 -17.04
C PRO A 311 -16.10 -10.90 -17.48
N THR A 312 -16.78 -11.67 -18.32
CA THR A 312 -16.29 -12.96 -18.84
C THR A 312 -15.48 -12.82 -20.14
N HIS A 313 -15.39 -11.62 -20.70
CA HIS A 313 -14.63 -11.31 -21.90
C HIS A 313 -13.45 -10.39 -21.57
N LEU A 314 -12.40 -10.46 -22.39
CA LEU A 314 -11.29 -9.51 -22.30
C LEU A 314 -11.76 -8.11 -22.68
N PRO A 315 -11.19 -7.04 -22.07
CA PRO A 315 -11.41 -5.68 -22.55
C PRO A 315 -11.08 -5.63 -24.05
N ARG A 316 -11.99 -5.03 -24.83
CA ARG A 316 -11.75 -4.77 -26.26
C ARG A 316 -10.69 -3.70 -26.43
#